data_AF-A0A5D2QS43-F1
#
_entry.id   AF-A0A5D2QS43-F1
#
_cell.length_a   1.000
_cell.length_b   1.000
_cell.length_c   1.000
_cell.angle_alpha   90.00
_cell.angle_beta   90.00
_cell.angle_gamma   90.00
#
_symmetry.space_group_name_H-M   'P 1'
#
loop_
_entity.id
_entity.type
_entity.pdbx_description
1 polymer ?
#
loop_
_entity_poly.entity_id
_entity_poly.type
_entity_poly.pdbx_seq_one_letter_code
_entity_poly.pdbx_strand_id
1 'polypeptide(L)'
;MIPEGPSPVTSSPLQFFPWMSPSPGIGSPFPWLWELKPEERGLWLIRLLVACANHVAAGSLENANIGLEQISQLASPDGDTMQRIAAYFTEALANRMLKAWPGLQKALNSTKISSVPDEILVQKLFFELCPFLKLAYIITNQAIVEAMEGEKMVHIIDLNSCEPAQWINLFQTFSARPEGPPHLRITGIHEQKEVLEQMALRLTEEAEKLDIPFQFNPIVCKLENLDLESLRVKTGEALAVSSVLQLHSLLATDDEVPRRNFNSPPV
;
A
#
# COMPACT_ATOMS: atom_id res chain seq x y z
N MET A 1 65.10 6.16 28.41
CA MET A 1 64.53 5.37 29.52
C MET A 1 63.02 5.34 29.32
N ILE A 2 62.48 4.20 28.93
CA ILE A 2 61.04 3.83 28.80
C ILE A 2 60.54 3.49 30.24
N PRO A 3 59.25 3.65 30.67
CA PRO A 3 58.00 3.26 29.97
C PRO A 3 56.85 4.28 29.97
N GLU A 4 56.01 4.34 28.93
CA GLU A 4 54.85 3.48 28.60
C GLU A 4 53.81 3.36 29.73
N GLY A 5 52.63 3.94 29.50
CA GLY A 5 51.40 3.73 30.25
C GLY A 5 50.19 3.89 29.30
N PRO A 6 49.27 2.92 29.23
CA PRO A 6 48.28 2.84 28.15
C PRO A 6 47.02 3.66 28.43
N SER A 7 46.42 4.16 27.35
CA SER A 7 45.05 4.71 27.31
C SER A 7 44.02 3.62 27.66
N PRO A 8 43.02 3.88 28.52
CA PRO A 8 41.91 2.95 28.68
C PRO A 8 40.87 3.19 27.58
N VAL A 9 40.81 2.25 26.64
CA VAL A 9 39.64 2.02 25.78
C VAL A 9 38.52 1.52 26.70
N THR A 10 37.50 2.34 26.93
CA THR A 10 36.28 1.87 27.62
C THR A 10 35.33 1.28 26.60
N SER A 11 35.52 -0.01 26.31
CA SER A 11 34.49 -0.84 25.71
C SER A 11 33.34 -1.03 26.71
N SER A 12 32.15 -0.53 26.41
CA SER A 12 30.94 -0.81 27.18
C SER A 12 30.66 -2.32 27.19
N PRO A 13 30.47 -2.98 28.35
CA PRO A 13 30.07 -4.37 28.37
C PRO A 13 28.59 -4.51 28.00
N LEU A 14 28.33 -5.43 27.06
CA LEU A 14 27.01 -6.03 26.85
C LEU A 14 26.49 -6.57 28.19
N GLN A 15 25.55 -5.86 28.81
CA GLN A 15 24.86 -6.36 29.99
C GLN A 15 23.84 -7.42 29.56
N PHE A 16 24.22 -8.67 29.80
CA PHE A 16 23.33 -9.83 29.88
C PHE A 16 22.31 -9.59 30.99
N PHE A 17 21.02 -9.60 30.66
CA PHE A 17 19.95 -9.65 31.67
C PHE A 17 19.41 -11.08 31.81
N PRO A 18 19.04 -11.54 33.02
CA PRO A 18 18.76 -12.94 33.28
C PRO A 18 17.38 -13.32 32.75
N TRP A 19 17.32 -14.46 32.07
CA TRP A 19 16.08 -15.18 31.80
C TRP A 19 15.52 -15.68 33.13
N MET A 20 14.44 -15.06 33.62
CA MET A 20 13.67 -15.60 34.76
C MET A 20 12.42 -16.30 34.24
N SER A 21 12.27 -17.56 34.60
CA SER A 21 11.10 -18.40 34.32
C SER A 21 9.84 -17.82 34.99
N PRO A 22 8.67 -17.81 34.31
CA PRO A 22 7.47 -17.24 34.91
C PRO A 22 6.81 -18.22 35.90
N SER A 23 6.36 -17.67 37.03
CA SER A 23 5.37 -18.32 37.91
C SER A 23 3.96 -17.86 37.52
N PRO A 24 2.91 -18.67 37.72
CA PRO A 24 1.57 -18.37 37.21
C PRO A 24 0.84 -17.43 38.17
N GLY A 25 0.80 -16.14 37.85
CA GLY A 25 -0.06 -15.13 38.47
C GLY A 25 -0.99 -14.52 37.42
N ILE A 26 -2.26 -14.30 37.78
CA ILE A 26 -3.35 -13.78 36.91
C ILE A 26 -3.22 -12.24 36.76
N GLY A 27 -2.00 -11.75 36.51
CA GLY A 27 -1.70 -10.36 36.21
C GLY A 27 -0.73 -10.32 35.03
N SER A 28 -0.80 -9.26 34.20
CA SER A 28 0.14 -9.08 33.09
C SER A 28 1.58 -9.32 33.59
N PRO A 29 2.35 -10.22 32.96
CA PRO A 29 3.66 -10.64 33.45
C PRO A 29 4.73 -9.53 33.49
N PHE A 30 4.39 -8.30 33.09
CA PHE A 30 5.34 -7.19 33.01
C PHE A 30 4.75 -5.85 33.54
N PRO A 31 4.63 -5.68 34.87
CA PRO A 31 4.09 -4.45 35.48
C PRO A 31 4.85 -3.17 35.09
N TRP A 32 6.16 -3.30 34.85
CA TRP A 32 7.07 -2.19 34.49
C TRP A 32 6.84 -1.65 33.08
N LEU A 33 6.13 -2.37 32.20
CA LEU A 33 5.88 -1.94 30.82
C LEU A 33 5.03 -0.66 30.76
N TRP A 34 4.16 -0.44 31.74
CA TRP A 34 3.28 0.73 31.82
C TRP A 34 4.00 1.98 32.35
N GLU A 35 5.18 1.81 32.97
CA GLU A 35 5.99 2.90 33.53
C GLU A 35 7.05 3.43 32.55
N LEU A 36 7.16 2.82 31.37
CA LEU A 36 8.13 3.22 30.36
C LEU A 36 7.83 4.61 29.80
N LYS A 37 8.88 5.42 29.64
CA LYS A 37 8.77 6.67 28.89
C LYS A 37 8.41 6.36 27.43
N PRO A 38 7.68 7.26 26.73
CA PRO A 38 7.27 7.02 25.34
C PRO A 38 8.42 6.64 24.40
N GLU A 39 9.59 7.28 24.54
CA GLU A 39 10.79 6.99 23.73
C GLU A 39 11.35 5.59 23.99
N GLU A 40 11.45 5.20 25.26
CA GLU A 40 11.94 3.88 25.70
C GLU A 40 10.97 2.78 25.25
N ARG A 41 9.67 3.01 25.43
CA ARG A 41 8.60 2.14 24.92
C ARG A 41 8.72 1.97 23.41
N GLY A 42 8.95 3.06 22.68
CA GLY A 42 9.08 3.02 21.23
C GLY A 42 10.26 2.17 20.78
N LEU A 43 11.44 2.35 21.38
CA LEU A 43 12.62 1.53 21.09
C LEU A 43 12.39 0.05 21.45
N TRP A 44 11.68 -0.21 22.54
CA TRP A 44 11.34 -1.56 22.97
C TRP A 44 10.40 -2.25 21.99
N LEU A 45 9.36 -1.55 21.52
CA LEU A 45 8.44 -2.04 20.48
C LEU A 45 9.18 -2.44 19.20
N ILE A 46 10.15 -1.64 18.74
CA ILE A 46 10.97 -1.97 17.56
C ILE A 46 11.72 -3.29 17.78
N ARG A 47 12.37 -3.45 18.94
CA ARG A 47 13.12 -4.67 19.26
C ARG A 47 12.22 -5.90 19.32
N LEU A 48 11.06 -5.77 19.96
CA LEU A 48 10.08 -6.85 20.04
C LEU A 48 9.55 -7.25 18.66
N LEU A 49 9.22 -6.29 17.80
CA LEU A 49 8.74 -6.56 16.44
C LEU A 49 9.80 -7.33 15.63
N VAL A 50 11.06 -6.93 15.70
CA VAL A 50 12.17 -7.62 15.00
C VAL A 50 12.38 -9.04 15.56
N ALA A 51 12.40 -9.20 16.89
CA ALA A 51 12.54 -10.51 17.52
C ALA A 51 11.38 -11.44 17.18
N CYS A 52 10.15 -10.94 17.27
CA CYS A 52 8.94 -11.68 16.90
C CYS A 52 8.97 -12.08 15.43
N ALA A 53 9.34 -11.18 14.52
CA ALA A 53 9.49 -11.50 13.10
C ALA A 53 10.52 -12.62 12.85
N ASN A 54 11.64 -12.64 13.58
CA ASN A 54 12.62 -13.73 13.50
C ASN A 54 12.03 -15.06 13.98
N HIS A 55 11.24 -15.07 15.06
CA HIS A 55 10.57 -16.29 15.52
C HIS A 55 9.52 -16.79 14.51
N VAL A 56 8.75 -15.89 13.90
CA VAL A 56 7.81 -16.22 12.82
C VAL A 56 8.54 -16.81 11.61
N ALA A 57 9.66 -16.20 11.20
CA ALA A 57 10.48 -16.70 10.09
C ALA A 57 11.11 -18.07 10.38
N ALA A 58 11.51 -18.31 11.64
CA ALA A 58 12.04 -19.60 12.09
C ALA A 58 10.96 -20.68 12.32
N GLY A 59 9.67 -20.36 12.16
CA GLY A 59 8.56 -21.27 12.44
C GLY A 59 8.36 -21.60 13.93
N SER A 60 8.97 -20.83 14.83
CA SER A 60 8.86 -21.04 16.28
C SER A 60 7.60 -20.37 16.82
N LEU A 61 6.50 -21.13 16.79
CA LEU A 61 5.16 -20.63 17.15
C LEU A 61 5.07 -20.19 18.61
N GLU A 62 5.68 -20.94 19.52
CA GLU A 62 5.68 -20.64 20.96
C GLU A 62 6.36 -19.30 21.26
N ASN A 63 7.58 -19.10 20.76
CA ASN A 63 8.31 -17.85 20.97
C ASN A 63 7.66 -16.67 20.24
N ALA A 64 7.11 -16.90 19.04
CA ALA A 64 6.37 -15.87 18.33
C ALA A 64 5.10 -15.46 19.11
N ASN A 65 4.37 -16.42 19.70
CA ASN A 65 3.20 -16.13 20.53
C ASN A 65 3.56 -15.28 21.76
N ILE A 66 4.66 -15.60 22.45
CA ILE A 66 5.17 -14.79 23.57
C ILE A 66 5.50 -13.37 23.10
N GLY A 67 6.18 -13.24 21.95
CA GLY A 67 6.50 -11.93 21.37
C GLY A 67 5.25 -11.12 21.04
N LEU A 68 4.24 -11.72 20.40
CA LEU A 68 2.96 -11.08 20.10
C LEU A 68 2.23 -10.65 21.39
N GLU A 69 2.22 -11.48 22.43
CA GLU A 69 1.61 -11.14 23.72
C GLU A 69 2.29 -9.90 24.32
N GLN A 70 3.62 -9.86 24.35
CA GLN A 70 4.37 -8.70 24.84
C GLN A 70 4.09 -7.43 24.03
N ILE A 71 4.05 -7.52 22.70
CA ILE A 71 3.76 -6.36 21.86
C ILE A 71 2.32 -5.89 22.07
N SER A 72 1.36 -6.80 22.20
CA SER A 72 -0.06 -6.47 22.37
C SER A 72 -0.35 -5.66 23.64
N GLN A 73 0.49 -5.80 24.68
CA GLN A 73 0.38 -5.02 25.91
C GLN A 73 0.88 -3.58 25.75
N LEU A 74 1.71 -3.31 24.74
CA LEU A 74 2.33 -2.01 24.52
C LEU A 74 1.77 -1.26 23.31
N ALA A 75 1.33 -2.00 22.31
CA ALA A 75 0.77 -1.47 21.07
C ALA A 75 -0.65 -0.97 21.29
N SER A 76 -0.99 0.11 20.59
CA SER A 76 -2.33 0.70 20.62
C SER A 76 -2.59 1.44 19.31
N PRO A 77 -3.73 1.19 18.63
CA PRO A 77 -4.10 1.91 17.41
C PRO A 77 -4.44 3.40 17.65
N ASP A 78 -4.71 3.75 18.91
CA ASP A 78 -5.05 5.12 19.35
C ASP A 78 -3.89 5.79 20.12
N GLY A 79 -2.74 5.10 20.22
CA GLY A 79 -1.56 5.58 20.95
C GLY A 79 -0.66 6.51 20.15
N ASP A 80 0.60 6.64 20.59
CA ASP A 80 1.63 7.38 19.84
C ASP A 80 2.00 6.68 18.51
N THR A 81 2.78 7.36 17.66
CA THR A 81 3.19 6.86 16.34
C THR A 81 3.75 5.45 16.39
N MET A 82 4.59 5.13 17.38
CA MET A 82 5.22 3.81 17.45
C MET A 82 4.26 2.74 17.95
N GLN A 83 3.37 3.08 18.87
CA GLN A 83 2.29 2.17 19.30
C GLN A 83 1.35 1.80 18.15
N ARG A 84 1.01 2.78 17.29
CA ARG A 84 0.14 2.56 16.12
C ARG A 84 0.81 1.65 15.10
N ILE A 85 2.07 1.93 14.77
CA ILE A 85 2.86 1.06 13.89
C ILE A 85 2.95 -0.35 14.48
N ALA A 86 3.28 -0.48 15.77
CA ALA A 86 3.36 -1.79 16.40
C ALA A 86 2.04 -2.55 16.37
N ALA A 87 0.89 -1.87 16.55
CA ALA A 87 -0.42 -2.52 16.49
C ALA A 87 -0.66 -3.18 15.12
N TYR A 88 -0.47 -2.44 14.03
CA TYR A 88 -0.67 -2.96 12.68
C TYR A 88 0.36 -4.04 12.30
N PHE A 89 1.63 -3.89 12.69
CA PHE A 89 2.65 -4.91 12.43
C PHE A 89 2.43 -6.19 13.26
N THR A 90 1.91 -6.07 14.48
CA THR A 90 1.56 -7.24 15.34
C THR A 90 0.44 -8.04 14.70
N GLU A 91 -0.61 -7.36 14.22
CA GLU A 91 -1.68 -8.00 13.47
C GLU A 91 -1.16 -8.67 12.19
N ALA A 92 -0.26 -8.01 11.44
CA ALA A 92 0.33 -8.57 10.24
C ALA A 92 1.18 -9.83 10.52
N LEU A 93 1.98 -9.82 11.60
CA LEU A 93 2.78 -10.98 12.02
C LEU A 93 1.89 -12.15 12.47
N ALA A 94 0.84 -11.88 13.25
CA ALA A 94 -0.14 -12.88 13.65
C ALA A 94 -0.85 -13.51 12.42
N ASN A 95 -1.28 -12.68 11.47
CA ASN A 95 -1.86 -13.15 10.21
C ASN A 95 -0.88 -13.99 9.39
N ARG A 96 0.42 -13.63 9.36
CA ARG A 96 1.46 -14.45 8.72
C ARG A 96 1.61 -15.81 9.38
N MET A 97 1.53 -15.89 10.71
CA MET A 97 1.55 -17.18 11.43
C MET A 97 0.33 -18.04 11.07
N LEU A 98 -0.85 -17.44 10.97
CA LEU A 98 -2.09 -18.15 10.61
C LEU A 98 -2.04 -18.80 9.22
N LYS A 99 -1.18 -18.33 8.30
CA LYS A 99 -0.98 -18.97 6.99
C LYS A 99 -0.49 -20.43 7.10
N ALA A 100 0.13 -20.82 8.21
CA ALA A 100 0.49 -22.22 8.46
C ALA A 100 -0.75 -23.12 8.70
N TRP A 101 -1.93 -22.53 8.97
CA TRP A 101 -3.20 -23.23 9.14
C TRP A 101 -4.30 -22.62 8.26
N PRO A 102 -4.31 -22.95 6.95
CA PRO A 102 -5.26 -22.37 6.00
C PRO A 102 -6.73 -22.55 6.39
N GLY A 103 -7.07 -23.69 7.01
CA GLY A 103 -8.42 -23.95 7.50
C GLY A 103 -8.88 -22.97 8.59
N LEU A 104 -8.00 -22.67 9.55
CA LEU A 104 -8.27 -21.71 10.61
C LEU A 104 -8.39 -20.29 10.05
N GLN A 105 -7.46 -19.90 9.19
CA GLN A 105 -7.49 -18.60 8.53
C GLN A 105 -8.79 -18.38 7.74
N LYS A 106 -9.20 -19.39 6.95
CA LYS A 106 -10.45 -19.32 6.19
C LYS A 106 -11.68 -19.24 7.09
N ALA A 107 -11.70 -20.00 8.18
CA ALA A 107 -12.81 -19.96 9.14
C ALA A 107 -12.94 -18.58 9.81
N LEU A 108 -11.83 -17.99 10.27
CA LEU A 108 -11.81 -16.66 10.91
C LEU A 108 -12.24 -15.54 9.95
N ASN A 109 -11.91 -15.66 8.66
CA ASN A 109 -12.23 -14.65 7.65
C ASN A 109 -13.58 -14.88 6.94
N SER A 110 -14.31 -15.95 7.27
CA SER A 110 -15.50 -16.37 6.52
C SER A 110 -16.67 -15.37 6.56
N THR A 111 -16.70 -14.49 7.55
CA THR A 111 -17.74 -13.47 7.74
C THR A 111 -17.26 -12.05 7.46
N LYS A 112 -16.01 -11.88 6.98
CA LYS A 112 -15.46 -10.56 6.69
C LYS A 112 -16.09 -10.01 5.40
N ILE A 113 -16.83 -8.91 5.52
CA ILE A 113 -17.47 -8.23 4.40
C ILE A 113 -16.58 -7.05 3.99
N SER A 114 -16.20 -6.97 2.70
CA SER A 114 -15.60 -5.76 2.15
C SER A 114 -16.70 -4.74 1.85
N SER A 115 -16.46 -3.49 2.21
CA SER A 115 -17.40 -2.38 2.03
C SER A 115 -16.83 -1.42 1.01
N VAL A 116 -17.35 -1.47 -0.22
CA VAL A 116 -16.98 -0.55 -1.31
C VAL A 116 -17.09 0.93 -0.88
N PRO A 117 -18.14 1.37 -0.15
CA PRO A 117 -18.21 2.75 0.35
C PRO A 117 -17.07 3.14 1.27
N ASP A 118 -16.61 2.23 2.14
CA ASP A 118 -15.49 2.50 3.05
C ASP A 118 -14.17 2.60 2.30
N GLU A 119 -13.96 1.76 1.27
CA GLU A 119 -12.78 1.83 0.41
C GLU A 119 -12.70 3.16 -0.34
N ILE A 120 -13.82 3.62 -0.93
CA ILE A 120 -13.91 4.94 -1.58
C ILE A 120 -13.65 6.07 -0.57
N LEU A 121 -14.21 5.96 0.65
CA LEU A 121 -13.99 6.96 1.70
C LEU A 121 -12.52 7.04 2.11
N VAL A 122 -11.84 5.90 2.29
CA VAL A 122 -10.42 5.86 2.64
C VAL A 122 -9.56 6.47 1.54
N GLN A 123 -9.83 6.18 0.27
CA GLN A 123 -9.14 6.80 -0.86
C GLN A 123 -9.30 8.32 -0.86
N LYS A 124 -10.53 8.80 -0.65
CA LYS A 124 -10.83 10.24 -0.53
C LYS A 124 -10.08 10.89 0.64
N LEU A 125 -10.11 10.28 1.82
CA LEU A 125 -9.39 10.78 2.99
C LEU A 125 -7.88 10.80 2.75
N PHE A 126 -7.32 9.79 2.09
CA PHE A 126 -5.91 9.78 1.73
C PHE A 126 -5.56 10.92 0.77
N PHE A 127 -6.39 11.18 -0.25
CA PHE A 127 -6.22 12.32 -1.14
C PHE A 127 -6.33 13.66 -0.41
N GLU A 128 -7.32 13.82 0.49
CA GLU A 128 -7.57 15.07 1.20
C GLU A 128 -6.49 15.38 2.24
N LEU A 129 -6.10 14.40 3.06
CA LEU A 129 -5.21 14.57 4.20
C LEU A 129 -3.72 14.48 3.83
N CYS A 130 -3.36 13.72 2.79
CA CYS A 130 -1.95 13.53 2.40
C CYS A 130 -1.62 14.30 1.10
N PRO A 131 -0.39 14.80 0.94
CA PRO A 131 0.01 15.58 -0.25
C PRO A 131 0.48 14.71 -1.43
N PHE A 132 0.69 13.40 -1.22
CA PHE A 132 1.38 12.54 -2.19
C PHE A 132 0.69 12.49 -3.56
N LEU A 133 -0.62 12.23 -3.58
CA LEU A 133 -1.38 12.16 -4.82
C LEU A 133 -1.52 13.52 -5.50
N LYS A 134 -1.78 14.58 -4.73
CA LYS A 134 -1.85 15.95 -5.25
C LYS A 134 -0.56 16.33 -5.99
N LEU A 135 0.59 16.04 -5.39
CA LEU A 135 1.89 16.30 -6.00
C LEU A 135 2.10 15.44 -7.26
N ALA A 136 1.80 14.15 -7.20
CA ALA A 136 1.90 13.26 -8.35
C ALA A 136 1.04 13.73 -9.53
N TYR A 137 -0.20 14.17 -9.26
CA TYR A 137 -1.12 14.65 -10.29
C TYR A 137 -0.64 15.94 -10.95
N ILE A 138 -0.16 16.91 -10.18
CA ILE A 138 0.37 18.17 -10.74
C ILE A 138 1.55 17.89 -11.68
N ILE A 139 2.51 17.08 -11.23
CA ILE A 139 3.71 16.76 -12.03
C ILE A 139 3.33 15.96 -13.28
N THR A 140 2.44 14.98 -13.14
CA THR A 140 2.00 14.12 -14.26
C THR A 140 1.22 14.92 -15.29
N ASN A 141 0.29 15.77 -14.84
CA ASN A 141 -0.47 16.64 -15.74
C ASN A 141 0.43 17.63 -16.47
N GLN A 142 1.41 18.22 -15.78
CA GLN A 142 2.36 19.13 -16.42
C GLN A 142 3.16 18.40 -17.52
N ALA A 143 3.66 17.20 -17.24
CA ALA A 143 4.37 16.38 -18.23
C ALA A 143 3.46 16.01 -19.42
N ILE A 144 2.19 15.68 -19.17
CA ILE A 144 1.21 15.42 -20.24
C ILE A 144 0.97 16.68 -21.08
N VAL A 145 0.78 17.84 -20.45
CA VAL A 145 0.50 19.10 -21.16
C VAL A 145 1.64 19.47 -22.09
N GLU A 146 2.87 19.33 -21.63
CA GLU A 146 4.09 19.56 -22.42
C GLU A 146 4.22 18.55 -23.56
N ALA A 147 4.00 17.26 -23.29
CA ALA A 147 4.09 16.22 -24.32
C ALA A 147 2.99 16.31 -25.39
N MET A 148 1.85 16.92 -25.07
CA MET A 148 0.68 17.03 -25.95
C MET A 148 0.54 18.43 -26.58
N GLU A 149 1.60 19.22 -26.65
CA GLU A 149 1.59 20.54 -27.28
C GLU A 149 1.29 20.42 -28.80
N GLY A 150 0.35 21.23 -29.31
CA GLY A 150 -0.08 21.21 -30.72
C GLY A 150 -0.92 19.99 -31.14
N GLU A 151 -1.08 18.99 -30.27
CA GLU A 151 -1.85 17.79 -30.56
C GLU A 151 -3.35 18.05 -30.53
N LYS A 152 -4.06 17.63 -31.59
CA LYS A 152 -5.52 17.83 -31.74
C LYS A 152 -6.35 16.70 -31.15
N MET A 153 -5.75 15.51 -31.03
CA MET A 153 -6.40 14.29 -30.55
C MET A 153 -5.52 13.70 -29.46
N VAL A 154 -5.99 13.71 -28.22
CA VAL A 154 -5.24 13.20 -27.06
C VAL A 154 -5.99 12.03 -26.47
N HIS A 155 -5.28 10.93 -26.23
CA HIS A 155 -5.78 9.77 -25.51
C HIS A 155 -4.93 9.51 -24.27
N ILE A 156 -5.60 9.43 -23.13
CA ILE A 156 -4.98 9.14 -21.85
C ILE A 156 -5.48 7.77 -21.38
N ILE A 157 -4.55 6.91 -21.00
CA ILE A 157 -4.84 5.65 -20.32
C ILE A 157 -4.49 5.84 -18.84
N ASP A 158 -5.50 5.75 -17.98
CA ASP A 158 -5.36 5.80 -16.53
C ASP A 158 -5.45 4.39 -15.96
N LEU A 159 -4.31 3.87 -15.47
CA LEU A 159 -4.20 2.51 -14.96
C LEU A 159 -4.88 2.32 -13.59
N ASN A 160 -5.30 3.40 -12.91
CA ASN A 160 -6.05 3.33 -11.66
C ASN A 160 -7.00 4.53 -11.52
N SER A 161 -8.08 4.46 -12.28
CA SER A 161 -9.05 5.54 -12.43
C SER A 161 -10.02 5.61 -11.23
N CYS A 162 -9.55 6.18 -10.12
CA CYS A 162 -10.33 6.30 -8.88
C CYS A 162 -10.55 7.74 -8.37
N GLU A 163 -9.78 8.72 -8.83
CA GLU A 163 -9.87 10.12 -8.38
C GLU A 163 -9.97 11.10 -9.56
N PRO A 164 -11.13 11.72 -9.80
CA PRO A 164 -11.33 12.56 -10.98
C PRO A 164 -10.63 13.92 -10.89
N ALA A 165 -10.19 14.35 -9.70
CA ALA A 165 -9.52 15.64 -9.54
C ALA A 165 -8.28 15.80 -10.43
N GLN A 166 -7.55 14.71 -10.72
CA GLN A 166 -6.42 14.73 -11.64
C GLN A 166 -6.86 15.22 -13.03
N TRP A 167 -7.86 14.57 -13.61
CA TRP A 167 -8.29 14.84 -14.98
C TRP A 167 -9.09 16.14 -15.10
N ILE A 168 -9.86 16.51 -14.07
CA ILE A 168 -10.54 17.81 -14.01
C ILE A 168 -9.52 18.96 -14.08
N ASN A 169 -8.42 18.87 -13.33
CA ASN A 169 -7.36 19.88 -13.39
C ASN A 169 -6.71 19.94 -14.79
N LEU A 170 -6.53 18.77 -15.43
CA LEU A 170 -6.02 18.69 -16.78
C LEU A 170 -6.97 19.35 -17.81
N PHE A 171 -8.29 19.15 -17.66
CA PHE A 171 -9.30 19.78 -18.52
C PHE A 171 -9.21 21.30 -18.48
N GLN A 172 -9.09 21.87 -17.28
CA GLN A 172 -8.92 23.32 -17.10
C GLN A 172 -7.65 23.84 -17.79
N THR A 173 -6.58 23.06 -17.77
CA THR A 173 -5.33 23.43 -18.44
C THR A 173 -5.45 23.33 -19.96
N PHE A 174 -6.13 22.31 -20.47
CA PHE A 174 -6.37 22.16 -21.90
C PHE A 174 -7.35 23.20 -22.48
N SER A 175 -8.40 23.56 -21.75
CA SER A 175 -9.36 24.59 -22.21
C SER A 175 -8.73 25.98 -22.30
N ALA A 176 -7.69 26.24 -21.50
CA ALA A 176 -6.94 27.50 -21.52
C ALA A 176 -5.88 27.59 -22.63
N ARG A 177 -5.70 26.53 -23.45
CA ARG A 177 -4.73 26.54 -24.55
C ARG A 177 -5.09 27.61 -25.61
N PRO A 178 -4.11 28.35 -26.16
CA PRO A 178 -4.38 29.35 -27.21
C PRO A 178 -5.06 28.78 -28.47
N GLU A 179 -4.79 27.50 -28.78
CA GLU A 179 -5.35 26.80 -29.95
C GLU A 179 -6.74 26.20 -29.69
N GLY A 180 -7.24 26.32 -28.45
CA GLY A 180 -8.43 25.61 -27.96
C GLY A 180 -8.12 24.21 -27.42
N PRO A 181 -9.11 23.56 -26.78
CA PRO A 181 -8.94 22.22 -26.25
C PRO A 181 -8.82 21.16 -27.36
N PRO A 182 -8.01 20.11 -27.17
CA PRO A 182 -8.01 18.95 -28.06
C PRO A 182 -9.29 18.11 -27.90
N HIS A 183 -9.55 17.22 -28.84
CA HIS A 183 -10.47 16.12 -28.59
C HIS A 183 -9.81 15.14 -27.61
N LEU A 184 -10.42 14.97 -26.46
CA LEU A 184 -9.84 14.25 -25.34
C LEU A 184 -10.56 12.93 -25.11
N ARG A 185 -9.78 11.85 -25.08
CA ARG A 185 -10.25 10.52 -24.73
C ARG A 185 -9.54 10.05 -23.47
N ILE A 186 -10.29 9.54 -22.50
CA ILE A 186 -9.72 8.90 -21.31
C ILE A 186 -10.22 7.47 -21.23
N THR A 187 -9.30 6.51 -21.19
CA THR A 187 -9.59 5.12 -20.86
C THR A 187 -9.22 4.89 -19.39
N GLY A 188 -10.24 4.66 -18.54
CA GLY A 188 -10.06 4.46 -17.11
C GLY A 188 -10.17 3.00 -16.71
N ILE A 189 -9.17 2.48 -16.00
CA ILE A 189 -9.12 1.09 -15.52
C ILE A 189 -9.32 1.07 -14.01
N HIS A 190 -10.23 0.22 -13.53
CA HIS A 190 -10.45 -0.02 -12.10
C HIS A 190 -11.19 -1.34 -11.88
N GLU A 191 -11.03 -1.97 -10.72
CA GLU A 191 -11.69 -3.26 -10.39
C GLU A 191 -13.19 -3.10 -10.13
N GLN A 192 -13.59 -1.93 -9.64
CA GLN A 192 -14.97 -1.63 -9.23
C GLN A 192 -15.67 -0.76 -10.29
N LYS A 193 -16.82 -1.24 -10.76
CA LYS A 193 -17.64 -0.57 -11.77
C LYS A 193 -18.20 0.76 -11.26
N GLU A 194 -18.62 0.78 -10.00
CA GLU A 194 -19.26 1.93 -9.35
C GLU A 194 -18.30 3.13 -9.30
N VAL A 195 -17.01 2.88 -9.10
CA VAL A 195 -15.96 3.91 -9.14
C VAL A 195 -15.84 4.50 -10.55
N LEU A 196 -15.80 3.66 -11.59
CA LEU A 196 -15.72 4.13 -12.98
C LEU A 196 -16.99 4.88 -13.43
N GLU A 197 -18.16 4.48 -12.95
CA GLU A 197 -19.42 5.20 -13.21
C GLU A 197 -19.38 6.61 -12.60
N GLN A 198 -18.89 6.75 -11.35
CA GLN A 198 -18.71 8.05 -10.71
C GLN A 198 -17.65 8.91 -11.41
N MET A 199 -16.56 8.30 -11.87
CA MET A 199 -15.54 8.97 -12.69
C MET A 199 -16.15 9.50 -14.00
N ALA A 200 -16.85 8.62 -14.75
CA ALA A 200 -17.46 8.96 -16.02
C ALA A 200 -18.43 10.14 -15.89
N LEU A 201 -19.31 10.11 -14.88
CA LEU A 201 -20.26 11.18 -14.60
C LEU A 201 -19.53 12.51 -14.34
N ARG A 202 -18.62 12.53 -13.36
CA ARG A 202 -17.93 13.76 -12.94
C ARG A 202 -17.06 14.36 -14.06
N LEU A 203 -16.38 13.52 -14.83
CA LEU A 203 -15.57 13.99 -15.95
C LEU A 203 -16.44 14.51 -17.10
N THR A 204 -17.52 13.82 -17.44
CA THR A 204 -18.42 14.27 -18.53
C THR A 204 -19.06 15.61 -18.19
N GLU A 205 -19.59 15.76 -16.97
CA GLU A 205 -20.18 17.03 -16.52
C GLU A 205 -19.18 18.19 -16.57
N GLU A 206 -17.91 17.95 -16.22
CA GLU A 206 -16.89 19.00 -16.23
C GLU A 206 -16.40 19.31 -17.65
N ALA A 207 -16.27 18.31 -18.52
CA ALA A 207 -15.95 18.52 -19.92
C ALA A 207 -17.03 19.33 -20.64
N GLU A 208 -18.32 19.06 -20.36
CA GLU A 208 -19.44 19.83 -20.92
C GLU A 208 -19.42 21.30 -20.48
N LYS A 209 -19.13 21.59 -19.20
CA LYS A 209 -19.01 22.97 -18.72
C LYS A 209 -17.88 23.74 -19.38
N LEU A 210 -16.80 23.05 -19.73
CA LEU A 210 -15.60 23.61 -20.35
C LEU A 210 -15.63 23.56 -21.89
N ASP A 211 -16.72 23.07 -22.49
CA ASP A 211 -16.88 22.87 -23.94
C ASP A 211 -15.73 22.05 -24.57
N ILE A 212 -15.29 21.01 -23.86
CA ILE A 212 -14.22 20.11 -24.31
C ILE A 212 -14.85 18.90 -25.01
N PRO A 213 -14.47 18.59 -26.26
CA PRO A 213 -14.89 17.36 -26.92
C PRO A 213 -14.29 16.15 -26.19
N PHE A 214 -15.12 15.42 -25.44
CA PHE A 214 -14.66 14.41 -24.49
C PHE A 214 -15.31 13.03 -24.68
N GLN A 215 -14.51 11.97 -24.47
CA GLN A 215 -14.98 10.59 -24.41
C GLN A 215 -14.32 9.84 -23.24
N PHE A 216 -15.12 9.24 -22.37
CA PHE A 216 -14.66 8.29 -21.35
C PHE A 216 -14.91 6.84 -21.77
N ASN A 217 -13.91 5.96 -21.60
CA ASN A 217 -13.97 4.54 -21.92
C ASN A 217 -13.59 3.69 -20.68
N PRO A 218 -14.57 3.17 -19.91
CA PRO A 218 -14.29 2.38 -18.72
C PRO A 218 -13.87 0.95 -19.05
N ILE A 219 -12.86 0.43 -18.34
CA ILE A 219 -12.46 -0.98 -18.37
C ILE A 219 -12.49 -1.52 -16.93
N VAL A 220 -13.45 -2.39 -16.66
CA VAL A 220 -13.61 -3.03 -15.34
C VAL A 220 -12.72 -4.28 -15.29
N CYS A 221 -11.52 -4.15 -14.75
CA CYS A 221 -10.61 -5.28 -14.57
C CYS A 221 -9.53 -4.97 -13.52
N LYS A 222 -8.88 -6.04 -13.03
CA LYS A 222 -7.58 -5.91 -12.37
C LYS A 222 -6.50 -5.62 -13.41
N LEU A 223 -5.50 -4.82 -13.06
CA LEU A 223 -4.43 -4.45 -13.98
C LEU A 223 -3.66 -5.68 -14.52
N GLU A 224 -3.47 -6.70 -13.69
CA GLU A 224 -2.84 -7.98 -14.08
C GLU A 224 -3.59 -8.73 -15.19
N ASN A 225 -4.90 -8.48 -15.33
CA ASN A 225 -5.79 -9.12 -16.29
C ASN A 225 -6.14 -8.21 -17.48
N LEU A 226 -5.46 -7.07 -17.61
CA LEU A 226 -5.74 -6.10 -18.67
C LEU A 226 -5.34 -6.66 -20.04
N ASP A 227 -6.34 -6.82 -20.90
CA ASP A 227 -6.11 -7.07 -22.33
C ASP A 227 -5.76 -5.76 -23.04
N LEU A 228 -4.58 -5.70 -23.67
CA LEU A 228 -4.11 -4.50 -24.37
C LEU A 228 -4.99 -4.14 -25.58
N GLU A 229 -5.66 -5.11 -26.21
CA GLU A 229 -6.56 -4.83 -27.33
C GLU A 229 -7.80 -4.04 -26.88
N SER A 230 -8.21 -4.23 -25.62
CA SER A 230 -9.36 -3.53 -25.02
C SER A 230 -9.14 -2.02 -24.83
N LEU A 231 -7.88 -1.56 -24.84
CA LEU A 231 -7.51 -0.13 -24.75
C LEU A 231 -7.95 0.66 -26.00
N ARG A 232 -8.17 -0.04 -27.13
CA ARG A 232 -8.67 0.54 -28.39
C ARG A 232 -7.90 1.80 -28.80
N VAL A 233 -6.57 1.76 -28.75
CA VAL A 233 -5.71 2.86 -29.22
C VAL A 233 -5.93 3.07 -30.73
N LYS A 234 -6.14 4.31 -31.16
CA LYS A 234 -6.44 4.68 -32.54
C LYS A 234 -5.22 5.33 -33.20
N THR A 235 -4.98 5.04 -34.47
CA THR A 235 -3.94 5.74 -35.24
C THR A 235 -4.25 7.23 -35.33
N GLY A 236 -3.25 8.08 -35.09
CA GLY A 236 -3.37 9.53 -35.21
C GLY A 236 -3.81 10.26 -33.93
N GLU A 237 -3.92 9.56 -32.79
CA GLU A 237 -4.02 10.19 -31.47
C GLU A 237 -2.66 10.17 -30.76
N ALA A 238 -2.36 11.24 -30.03
CA ALA A 238 -1.23 11.28 -29.12
C ALA A 238 -1.60 10.57 -27.82
N LEU A 239 -0.74 9.67 -27.33
CA LEU A 239 -1.04 8.76 -26.23
C LEU A 239 -0.22 9.10 -24.98
N ALA A 240 -0.89 9.24 -23.84
CA ALA A 240 -0.27 9.25 -22.52
C ALA A 240 -0.76 8.06 -21.69
N VAL A 241 0.13 7.47 -20.89
CA VAL A 241 -0.21 6.43 -19.91
C VAL A 241 0.16 6.94 -18.52
N SER A 242 -0.83 6.99 -17.63
CA SER A 242 -0.67 7.39 -16.23
C SER A 242 -0.73 6.16 -15.34
N SER A 243 0.33 5.94 -14.56
CA SER A 243 0.43 4.82 -13.62
C SER A 243 0.71 5.32 -12.21
N VAL A 244 -0.35 5.61 -11.46
CA VAL A 244 -0.23 6.09 -10.09
C VAL A 244 -0.35 4.91 -9.13
N LEU A 245 0.78 4.55 -8.50
CA LEU A 245 0.86 3.45 -7.53
C LEU A 245 0.38 2.09 -8.07
N GLN A 246 0.60 1.80 -9.35
CA GLN A 246 0.13 0.53 -9.95
C GLN A 246 1.24 -0.44 -10.37
N LEU A 247 2.36 0.03 -10.91
CA LEU A 247 3.37 -0.88 -11.49
C LEU A 247 3.94 -1.92 -10.52
N HIS A 248 3.96 -1.63 -9.22
CA HIS A 248 4.49 -2.54 -8.21
C HIS A 248 3.63 -3.80 -8.03
N SER A 249 2.33 -3.76 -8.35
CA SER A 249 1.46 -4.94 -8.25
C SER A 249 1.85 -6.04 -9.24
N LEU A 250 2.43 -5.66 -10.39
CA LEU A 250 2.91 -6.57 -11.42
C LEU A 250 4.18 -7.33 -11.01
N LEU A 251 4.81 -6.97 -9.88
CA LEU A 251 5.96 -7.69 -9.33
C LEU A 251 5.53 -8.88 -8.46
N ALA A 252 4.25 -9.00 -8.11
CA ALA A 252 3.76 -10.12 -7.32
C ALA A 252 3.87 -11.42 -8.14
N THR A 253 4.74 -12.34 -7.71
CA THR A 253 4.75 -13.71 -8.22
C THR A 253 3.70 -14.52 -7.46
N ASP A 254 2.79 -15.18 -8.17
CA ASP A 254 1.94 -16.22 -7.57
C ASP A 254 2.84 -17.37 -7.08
N ASP A 255 3.21 -17.34 -5.80
CA ASP A 255 3.86 -18.46 -5.10
C ASP A 255 2.91 -19.68 -4.96
N GLU A 256 1.69 -19.60 -5.49
CA GLU A 256 0.62 -20.61 -5.45
C GLU A 256 0.68 -21.61 -6.62
N VAL A 257 1.80 -21.76 -7.34
CA VAL A 257 1.99 -22.91 -8.24
C VAL A 257 2.71 -24.03 -7.47
N PRO A 258 2.03 -25.10 -7.02
CA PRO A 258 2.73 -26.30 -6.59
C PRO A 258 3.55 -26.78 -7.78
N ARG A 259 4.87 -26.87 -7.62
CA ARG A 259 5.76 -27.52 -8.58
C ARG A 259 5.17 -28.88 -8.89
N ARG A 260 4.59 -29.05 -10.09
CA ARG A 260 4.22 -30.37 -10.61
C ARG A 260 5.50 -31.19 -10.62
N ASN A 261 5.59 -32.16 -9.71
CA ASN A 261 6.60 -33.20 -9.76
C ASN A 261 6.43 -33.95 -11.08
N PHE A 262 7.21 -33.57 -12.10
CA PHE A 262 7.49 -34.44 -13.22
C PHE A 262 8.44 -35.52 -12.72
N ASN A 263 7.87 -36.64 -12.26
CA ASN A 263 8.54 -37.92 -12.26
C ASN A 263 7.50 -38.95 -12.72
N SER A 264 7.45 -39.20 -14.02
CA SER A 264 6.95 -40.46 -14.57
C SER A 264 8.05 -41.53 -14.45
N PRO A 265 7.66 -42.81 -14.48
CA PRO A 265 8.18 -43.65 -15.55
C PRO A 265 7.07 -44.41 -16.28
N PRO A 266 7.34 -44.87 -17.52
CA PRO A 266 6.35 -45.48 -18.38
C PRO A 266 6.14 -46.96 -18.04
N VAL A 267 4.90 -47.41 -18.16
CA VAL A 267 4.55 -48.80 -18.51
C VAL A 267 3.59 -48.75 -19.68
#